data_AF-A0A327J6T6-F1
#
_entry.id   AF-A0A327J6T6-F1
#
_cell.length_a   1.000
_cell.length_b   1.000
_cell.length_c   1.000
_cell.angle_alpha   90.00
_cell.angle_beta   90.00
_cell.angle_gamma   90.00
#
_symmetry.space_group_name_H-M   'P 1'
#
loop_
_entity.id
_entity.type
_entity.pdbx_description
1 polymer ?
#
loop_
_entity_poly.entity_id
_entity_poly.type
_entity_poly.pdbx_seq_one_letter_code
_entity_poly.pdbx_strand_id
1 'polypeptide(L)'
;MDFLKVFKNLFILDAPIARMTYFFNIVLIIIVCMLCLASIALLKFVGSAELVNFLIILLSIVFGLLSFYLTFVNMAKRIWDITADKLRGIYWTVGLLIVAPFVPIVGGIVSLVGYLAILFIPGQEA
;
A
#
# COMPACT_ATOMS: atom_id res chain seq x y z
N MET A 1 -26.51 7.64 0.26
CA MET A 1 -25.51 6.88 1.05
C MET A 1 -24.26 7.73 1.10
N ASP A 2 -23.92 8.23 2.29
CA ASP A 2 -22.88 9.25 2.46
C ASP A 2 -21.49 8.62 2.24
N PHE A 3 -20.90 8.86 1.07
CA PHE A 3 -19.63 8.27 0.64
C PHE A 3 -18.52 8.49 1.69
N LEU A 4 -18.53 9.64 2.34
CA LEU A 4 -17.65 10.02 3.45
C LEU A 4 -17.79 9.09 4.67
N LYS A 5 -18.98 8.59 4.93
CA LYS A 5 -19.29 7.72 6.07
C LYS A 5 -18.83 6.28 5.81
N VAL A 6 -18.95 5.81 4.56
CA VAL A 6 -18.40 4.51 4.12
C VAL A 6 -16.88 4.55 4.11
N PHE A 7 -16.27 5.65 3.62
CA PHE A 7 -14.82 5.84 3.62
C PHE A 7 -14.23 5.90 5.04
N LYS A 8 -14.90 6.59 5.97
CA LYS A 8 -14.51 6.64 7.39
C LYS A 8 -14.50 5.27 8.06
N ASN A 9 -15.42 4.37 7.68
CA ASN A 9 -15.51 3.03 8.26
C ASN A 9 -14.63 1.99 7.56
N LEU A 10 -14.22 2.22 6.30
CA LEU A 10 -13.30 1.31 5.58
C LEU A 10 -11.83 1.50 5.98
N PHE A 11 -11.42 2.71 6.35
CA PHE A 11 -10.06 3.02 6.78
C PHE A 11 -10.01 3.15 8.30
N ILE A 12 -10.14 2.01 8.99
CA ILE A 12 -10.00 1.92 10.44
C ILE A 12 -8.51 2.13 10.80
N LEU A 13 -8.15 3.42 10.86
CA LEU A 13 -6.87 3.93 11.30
C LEU A 13 -6.96 4.17 12.82
N ASP A 14 -6.88 3.08 13.59
CA ASP A 14 -7.08 3.12 15.05
C ASP A 14 -5.97 3.87 15.79
N ALA A 15 -4.72 3.52 15.46
CA ALA A 15 -3.53 4.02 16.10
C ALA A 15 -2.41 4.24 15.07
N PRO A 16 -1.45 5.15 15.35
CA PRO A 16 -0.19 5.21 14.63
C PRO A 16 0.61 3.92 14.80
N ILE A 17 1.71 3.79 14.05
CA ILE A 17 2.62 2.64 14.20
C ILE A 17 4.08 3.10 14.29
N ALA A 18 4.79 2.48 15.22
CA ALA A 18 6.23 2.58 15.34
C ALA A 18 6.97 2.09 14.09
N ARG A 19 8.22 2.55 13.97
CA ARG A 19 9.11 2.30 12.82
C ARG A 19 9.31 0.81 12.54
N MET A 20 9.54 0.00 13.58
CA MET A 20 9.83 -1.43 13.40
C MET A 20 8.61 -2.18 12.86
N THR A 21 7.43 -1.90 13.40
CA THR A 21 6.17 -2.48 12.92
C THR A 21 5.93 -2.10 11.45
N TYR A 22 6.15 -0.83 11.10
CA TYR A 22 6.05 -0.37 9.71
C TYR A 22 7.00 -1.12 8.77
N PHE A 23 8.28 -1.27 9.15
CA PHE A 23 9.29 -1.99 8.37
C PHE A 23 8.91 -3.46 8.18
N PHE A 24 8.55 -4.18 9.25
CA PHE A 24 8.14 -5.58 9.15
C PHE A 24 6.89 -5.76 8.29
N ASN A 25 5.91 -4.88 8.43
CA ASN A 25 4.71 -4.90 7.58
C ASN A 25 5.05 -4.72 6.10
N ILE A 26 5.97 -3.82 5.75
CA ILE A 26 6.43 -3.66 4.36
C ILE A 26 7.12 -4.92 3.86
N VAL A 27 8.05 -5.48 4.63
CA VAL A 27 8.75 -6.72 4.26
C VAL A 27 7.74 -7.86 4.03
N LEU A 28 6.75 -7.99 4.92
CA LEU A 28 5.70 -9.00 4.80
C LEU A 28 4.84 -8.77 3.54
N ILE A 29 4.42 -7.53 3.27
CA ILE A 29 3.67 -7.18 2.06
C ILE A 29 4.46 -7.56 0.81
N ILE A 30 5.76 -7.26 0.76
CA ILE A 30 6.64 -7.62 -0.37
C ILE A 30 6.69 -9.14 -0.55
N ILE A 31 6.92 -9.90 0.53
CA ILE A 31 6.97 -11.37 0.48
C ILE A 31 5.64 -11.93 -0.07
N VAL A 32 4.51 -11.48 0.49
CA VAL A 32 3.17 -11.92 0.04
C VAL A 32 2.95 -11.56 -1.43
N CYS A 33 3.31 -10.35 -1.86
CA CYS A 33 3.20 -9.95 -3.26
C CYS A 33 4.04 -10.85 -4.19
N MET A 34 5.28 -11.19 -3.81
CA MET A 34 6.12 -12.09 -4.60
C MET A 34 5.52 -13.49 -4.71
N LEU A 35 4.99 -14.04 -3.61
CA LEU A 35 4.31 -15.34 -3.61
C LEU A 35 3.03 -15.33 -4.46
N CYS A 36 2.24 -14.25 -4.41
CA CYS A 36 1.06 -14.07 -5.24
C CYS A 36 1.42 -13.98 -6.73
N LEU A 37 2.44 -13.21 -7.09
CA LEU A 37 2.91 -13.10 -8.48
C LEU A 37 3.43 -14.43 -9.01
N ALA A 38 4.20 -15.17 -8.20
CA ALA A 38 4.64 -16.52 -8.55
C ALA A 38 3.45 -17.46 -8.77
N SER A 39 2.44 -17.42 -7.89
CA SER A 39 1.24 -18.26 -8.02
C SER A 39 0.43 -17.92 -9.29
N ILE A 40 0.26 -16.62 -9.58
CA ILE A 40 -0.41 -16.15 -10.80
C ILE A 40 0.38 -16.56 -12.05
N ALA A 41 1.72 -16.51 -12.00
CA ALA A 41 2.56 -16.97 -13.10
C ALA A 41 2.44 -18.49 -13.32
N LEU A 42 2.30 -19.27 -12.25
CA LEU A 42 2.09 -20.73 -12.35
C LEU A 42 0.75 -21.10 -12.99
N LEU A 43 -0.29 -20.28 -12.80
CA LEU A 43 -1.59 -20.50 -13.45
C LEU A 43 -1.50 -20.50 -14.98
N LYS A 44 -0.52 -19.79 -15.57
CA LYS A 44 -0.28 -19.78 -17.03
C LYS A 44 0.04 -21.17 -17.60
N PHE A 45 0.42 -22.13 -16.75
CA PHE A 45 0.74 -23.50 -17.16
C PHE A 45 -0.44 -24.48 -16.98
N VAL A 46 -1.62 -24.02 -16.56
CA VAL A 46 -2.73 -24.89 -16.15
C VAL A 46 -3.96 -24.65 -17.02
N GLY A 47 -4.30 -25.53 -17.96
CA GLY A 47 -5.64 -25.57 -18.59
C GLY A 47 -5.85 -24.66 -19.81
N SER A 48 -7.12 -24.33 -20.11
CA SER A 48 -7.52 -23.59 -21.31
C SER A 48 -7.17 -22.09 -21.22
N ALA A 49 -6.62 -21.53 -22.30
CA ALA A 49 -6.05 -20.19 -22.31
C ALA A 49 -7.04 -19.09 -21.87
N GLU A 50 -8.32 -19.19 -22.22
CA GLU A 50 -9.31 -18.13 -21.93
C GLU A 50 -9.69 -18.06 -20.44
N LEU A 51 -10.02 -19.20 -19.82
CA LEU A 51 -10.38 -19.26 -18.39
C LEU A 51 -9.20 -18.82 -17.51
N VAL A 52 -7.99 -19.27 -17.86
CA VAL A 52 -6.75 -18.92 -17.16
C VAL A 52 -6.47 -17.43 -17.26
N ASN A 53 -6.58 -16.85 -18.45
CA ASN A 53 -6.35 -15.42 -18.64
C ASN A 53 -7.36 -14.57 -17.86
N PHE A 54 -8.64 -14.97 -17.87
CA PHE A 54 -9.66 -14.31 -17.06
C PHE A 54 -9.32 -14.37 -15.56
N LEU A 55 -8.96 -15.55 -15.05
CA LEU A 55 -8.58 -15.73 -13.63
C LEU A 55 -7.33 -14.93 -13.27
N ILE A 56 -6.31 -14.90 -14.13
CA ILE A 56 -5.09 -14.12 -13.92
C ILE A 56 -5.42 -12.63 -13.78
N ILE A 57 -6.24 -12.08 -14.68
CA ILE A 57 -6.64 -10.67 -14.64
C ILE A 57 -7.42 -10.38 -13.35
N LEU A 58 -8.43 -11.20 -13.04
CA LEU A 58 -9.27 -11.04 -11.86
C LEU A 58 -8.43 -11.07 -10.57
N LEU A 59 -7.57 -12.08 -10.42
CA LEU A 59 -6.68 -12.21 -9.26
C LEU A 59 -5.70 -11.04 -9.18
N SER A 60 -5.13 -10.60 -10.29
CA SER A 60 -4.21 -9.45 -10.31
C SER A 60 -4.89 -8.17 -9.85
N ILE A 61 -6.15 -7.93 -10.24
CA ILE A 61 -6.93 -6.77 -9.78
C ILE A 61 -7.21 -6.87 -8.28
N VAL A 62 -7.70 -8.03 -7.80
CA VAL A 62 -8.03 -8.23 -6.38
C VAL A 62 -6.79 -8.07 -5.51
N PHE A 63 -5.69 -8.75 -5.87
CA PHE A 63 -4.42 -8.62 -5.14
C PHE A 63 -3.85 -7.21 -5.23
N GLY A 64 -3.92 -6.56 -6.39
CA GLY A 64 -3.49 -5.18 -6.56
C GLY A 64 -4.22 -4.23 -5.61
N LEU A 65 -5.54 -4.33 -5.51
CA LEU A 65 -6.36 -3.52 -4.59
C LEU A 65 -6.04 -3.79 -3.12
N LEU A 66 -5.87 -5.07 -2.74
CA LEU A 66 -5.51 -5.44 -1.37
C LEU A 66 -4.11 -4.92 -0.99
N SER A 67 -3.12 -5.12 -1.85
CA SER A 67 -1.75 -4.64 -1.62
C SER A 67 -1.71 -3.12 -1.56
N PHE A 68 -2.47 -2.43 -2.43
CA PHE A 68 -2.61 -0.98 -2.38
C PHE A 68 -3.20 -0.52 -1.05
N TYR A 69 -4.29 -1.14 -0.60
CA TYR A 69 -4.93 -0.81 0.69
C TYR A 69 -3.99 -1.03 1.88
N LEU A 70 -3.33 -2.20 1.95
CA LEU A 70 -2.38 -2.51 3.03
C LEU A 70 -1.23 -1.51 3.07
N THR A 71 -0.68 -1.18 1.91
CA THR A 71 0.42 -0.22 1.80
C THR A 71 -0.04 1.18 2.23
N PHE A 72 -1.22 1.61 1.78
CA PHE A 72 -1.82 2.89 2.16
C PHE A 72 -2.02 2.98 3.67
N VAL A 73 -2.67 2.00 4.30
CA VAL A 73 -2.93 2.03 5.75
C VAL A 73 -1.63 2.04 6.54
N ASN A 74 -0.66 1.18 6.17
CA ASN A 74 0.61 1.09 6.85
C ASN A 74 1.40 2.40 6.76
N MET A 75 1.44 3.02 5.57
CA MET A 75 2.08 4.32 5.34
C MET A 75 1.38 5.46 6.08
N ALA A 76 0.05 5.52 6.03
CA ALA A 76 -0.72 6.54 6.73
C ALA A 76 -0.53 6.49 8.24
N LYS A 77 -0.52 5.29 8.84
CA LYS A 77 -0.23 5.11 10.27
C LYS A 77 1.20 5.53 10.63
N ARG A 78 2.17 5.26 9.76
CA ARG A 78 3.57 5.64 9.99
C ARG A 78 3.80 7.14 9.87
N ILE A 79 3.22 7.79 8.86
CA ILE A 79 3.32 9.24 8.73
C ILE A 79 2.53 9.94 9.84
N TRP A 80 1.41 9.37 10.30
CA TRP A 80 0.74 9.84 11.50
C TRP A 80 1.69 9.80 12.70
N ASP A 81 2.43 8.70 12.92
CA ASP A 81 3.43 8.64 14.00
C ASP A 81 4.51 9.73 13.88
N ILE A 82 4.98 10.02 12.66
CA ILE A 82 6.00 11.05 12.41
C ILE A 82 5.45 12.47 12.65
N THR A 83 4.21 12.72 12.25
CA THR A 83 3.62 14.07 12.23
C THR A 83 2.78 14.39 13.46
N ALA A 84 2.49 13.40 14.30
CA ALA A 84 1.54 13.46 15.41
C ALA A 84 0.10 13.86 15.00
N ASP A 85 -0.21 13.76 13.71
CA ASP A 85 -1.49 14.23 13.14
C ASP A 85 -2.01 13.20 12.12
N LYS A 86 -3.16 12.60 12.44
CA LYS A 86 -3.82 11.59 11.61
C LYS A 86 -4.19 12.12 10.22
N LEU A 87 -4.68 13.36 10.14
CA LEU A 87 -5.10 13.95 8.87
C LEU A 87 -3.89 14.22 7.99
N ARG A 88 -2.79 14.75 8.56
CA ARG A 88 -1.52 14.90 7.83
C ARG A 88 -1.00 13.55 7.36
N GLY A 89 -1.06 12.51 8.19
CA GLY A 89 -0.69 11.15 7.80
C GLY A 89 -1.42 10.66 6.55
N ILE A 90 -2.73 10.87 6.49
CA ILE A 90 -3.56 10.51 5.32
C ILE A 90 -3.20 11.36 4.10
N TYR A 91 -3.11 12.69 4.24
CA TYR A 91 -2.85 13.58 3.11
C TYR A 91 -1.49 13.33 2.45
N TRP A 92 -0.44 13.16 3.25
CA TRP A 92 0.89 12.83 2.73
C TRP A 92 0.92 11.47 2.06
N THR A 93 0.19 10.49 2.61
CA THR A 93 0.05 9.18 1.99
C THR A 93 -0.64 9.27 0.63
N VAL A 94 -1.76 9.99 0.53
CA VAL A 94 -2.43 10.25 -0.77
C VAL A 94 -1.47 10.93 -1.74
N GLY A 95 -0.73 11.94 -1.28
CA GLY A 95 0.28 12.63 -2.08
C GLY A 95 1.35 11.69 -2.63
N LEU A 96 1.89 10.79 -1.80
CA LEU A 96 3.01 9.92 -2.16
C LEU A 96 2.59 8.65 -2.93
N LEU A 97 1.44 8.06 -2.60
CA LEU A 97 0.96 6.81 -3.19
C LEU A 97 0.06 6.98 -4.40
N ILE A 98 -0.68 8.08 -4.46
CA ILE A 98 -1.68 8.31 -5.50
C ILE A 98 -1.19 9.40 -6.43
N VAL A 99 -0.91 10.59 -5.90
CA VAL A 99 -0.64 11.77 -6.75
C VAL A 99 0.75 11.71 -7.40
N ALA A 100 1.80 11.42 -6.61
CA ALA A 100 3.18 11.43 -7.09
C ALA A 100 3.41 10.47 -8.28
N PRO A 101 2.90 9.22 -8.31
CA PRO A 101 3.08 8.33 -9.46
C PRO A 101 2.47 8.82 -10.78
N PHE A 102 1.50 9.75 -10.77
CA PHE A 102 0.96 10.35 -12.00
C PHE A 102 1.88 11.43 -12.60
N VAL A 103 2.87 11.90 -11.84
CA VAL A 103 3.93 12.74 -12.37
C VAL A 103 4.93 11.82 -13.09
N PRO A 104 5.28 12.08 -14.37
CA PRO A 104 6.28 11.29 -15.09
C PRO A 104 7.57 11.13 -14.27
N ILE A 105 8.36 10.08 -14.51
CA ILE A 105 9.71 9.75 -13.97
C ILE A 105 10.03 10.31 -12.55
N VAL A 106 10.16 11.63 -12.43
CA VAL A 106 10.21 12.41 -11.17
C VAL A 106 9.21 11.91 -10.13
N GLY A 107 7.96 11.63 -10.52
CA GLY A 107 6.94 11.15 -9.59
C GLY A 107 7.28 9.81 -8.93
N GLY A 108 7.72 8.85 -9.74
CA GLY A 108 8.19 7.55 -9.26
C GLY A 108 9.41 7.66 -8.34
N ILE A 109 10.36 8.54 -8.67
CA ILE A 109 11.53 8.81 -7.81
C ILE A 109 11.10 9.42 -6.47
N VAL A 110 10.21 10.41 -6.48
CA VAL A 110 9.70 11.06 -5.26
C VAL A 110 8.95 10.06 -4.38
N SER A 111 8.11 9.19 -4.96
CA SER A 111 7.45 8.13 -4.21
C SER A 111 8.47 7.20 -3.57
N LEU A 112 9.46 6.71 -4.33
CA LEU A 112 10.48 5.80 -3.80
C LEU A 112 11.31 6.43 -2.68
N VAL A 113 11.80 7.66 -2.89
CA VAL A 113 12.56 8.40 -1.88
C VAL A 113 11.70 8.67 -0.65
N GLY A 114 10.44 9.04 -0.82
CA GLY A 114 9.49 9.25 0.28
C GLY A 114 9.28 7.98 1.10
N TYR A 115 9.08 6.84 0.44
CA TYR A 115 8.98 5.53 1.09
C TYR A 115 10.19 5.20 1.95
N LEU A 116 11.39 5.42 1.41
CA LEU A 116 12.63 5.18 2.13
C LEU A 116 12.82 6.17 3.28
N ALA A 117 12.56 7.46 3.06
CA ALA A 117 12.71 8.50 4.06
C ALA A 117 11.85 8.23 5.32
N ILE A 118 10.61 7.76 5.12
CA ILE A 118 9.67 7.43 6.21
C ILE A 118 10.21 6.35 7.17
N LEU A 119 11.12 5.47 6.70
CA LEU A 119 11.80 4.48 7.55
C LEU A 119 12.80 5.12 8.50
N PHE A 120 13.46 6.20 8.10
CA PHE A 120 14.57 6.79 8.85
C PHE A 120 14.15 7.98 9.72
N ILE A 121 13.01 8.61 9.42
CA ILE A 121 12.50 9.72 10.21
C ILE A 121 11.97 9.18 11.55
N PRO A 122 12.45 9.69 12.71
CA PRO A 122 11.92 9.30 14.01
C PRO A 122 10.46 9.76 14.13
N GLY A 123 9.64 8.92 14.76
CA GLY A 123 8.27 9.29 15.11
C GLY A 123 8.10 9.41 16.61
N GLN A 124 6.85 9.53 17.06
CA GLN A 124 6.55 9.73 18.48
C GLN A 124 6.55 8.43 19.28
N GLU A 125 6.13 7.32 18.69
CA GLU A 125 6.13 5.99 19.30
C GLU A 125 7.51 5.29 19.20
N ALA A 126 8.59 6.01 19.51
CA ALA A 126 9.97 5.50 19.42
C ALA A 126 10.22 4.23 20.25
#